data_AF-A0ABD6P7T4-F1
#
_entry.id   AF-A0ABD6P7T4-F1
#
_cell.length_a   1.000
_cell.length_b   1.000
_cell.length_c   1.000
_cell.angle_alpha   90.00
_cell.angle_beta   90.00
_cell.angle_gamma   90.00
#
_symmetry.space_group_name_H-M   'P 1'
#
loop_
_entity.id
_entity.type
_entity.pdbx_description
1 polymer ?
#
loop_
_entity_poly.entity_id
_entity_poly.type
_entity_poly.pdbx_seq_one_letter_code
_entity_poly.pdbx_strand_id
1 'polypeptide(L)'
;MSASDVERYMGSTLAGLGFHLEEVDADVVYGERPAWAVFYRGPECKLQVCWSAREGGVDFMLAPLDAPNEYGLLNKSKKWRYMLALSDVNDHLGTPPLGVGTQELWEWRMALFDTHFEAARDALLRR
;
A
#
# COMPACT_ATOMS: atom_id res chain seq x y z
N MET A 1 -8.18 -6.66 9.91
CA MET A 1 -7.00 -6.81 9.05
C MET A 1 -5.78 -6.41 9.85
N SER A 2 -4.70 -7.18 9.74
CA SER A 2 -3.46 -6.97 10.49
C SER A 2 -2.28 -6.73 9.54
N ALA A 3 -1.21 -6.13 10.04
CA ALA A 3 0.04 -5.98 9.29
C ALA A 3 0.60 -7.34 8.82
N SER A 4 0.44 -8.40 9.61
CA SER A 4 0.87 -9.75 9.25
C SER A 4 0.09 -10.35 8.07
N ASP A 5 -1.13 -9.86 7.80
CA ASP A 5 -1.86 -10.30 6.61
C ASP A 5 -1.16 -9.83 5.33
N VAL A 6 -0.49 -8.67 5.35
CA VAL A 6 0.26 -8.15 4.18
C VAL A 6 1.28 -9.18 3.71
N GLU A 7 2.09 -9.68 4.64
CA GLU A 7 3.12 -10.68 4.30
C GLU A 7 2.48 -11.99 3.84
N ARG A 8 1.40 -12.42 4.50
CA ARG A 8 0.68 -13.65 4.15
C ARG A 8 0.13 -13.64 2.72
N TYR A 9 -0.44 -12.52 2.28
CA TYR A 9 -1.11 -12.45 0.97
C TYR A 9 -0.21 -11.89 -0.13
N MET A 10 0.62 -10.89 0.17
CA MET A 10 1.40 -10.16 -0.82
C MET A 10 2.90 -10.45 -0.79
N GLY A 11 3.43 -11.10 0.24
CA GLY A 11 4.87 -11.28 0.43
C GLY A 11 5.56 -11.90 -0.78
N SER A 12 4.98 -12.96 -1.36
CA SER A 12 5.52 -13.61 -2.57
C SER A 12 5.46 -12.72 -3.81
N THR A 13 4.34 -12.04 -4.03
CA THR A 13 4.16 -11.10 -5.17
C THR A 13 5.17 -9.96 -5.10
N LEU A 14 5.31 -9.34 -3.92
CA LEU A 14 6.24 -8.25 -3.69
C LEU A 14 7.70 -8.69 -3.85
N ALA A 15 8.06 -9.86 -3.30
CA ALA A 15 9.39 -10.43 -3.49
C ALA A 15 9.69 -10.71 -4.97
N GLY A 16 8.71 -11.21 -5.73
CA GLY A 16 8.83 -11.42 -7.18
C GLY A 16 9.09 -10.14 -7.98
N LEU A 17 8.60 -9.00 -7.49
CA LEU A 17 8.86 -7.66 -8.05
C LEU A 17 10.15 -7.00 -7.51
N GLY A 18 10.91 -7.71 -6.67
CA GLY A 18 12.16 -7.21 -6.08
C GLY A 18 11.98 -6.30 -4.87
N PHE A 19 10.80 -6.30 -4.24
CA PHE A 19 10.59 -5.63 -2.96
C PHE A 19 11.10 -6.48 -1.80
N HIS A 20 11.72 -5.81 -0.84
CA HIS A 20 12.14 -6.38 0.43
C HIS A 20 11.47 -5.63 1.58
N LEU A 21 11.03 -6.35 2.60
CA LEU A 21 10.48 -5.74 3.81
C LEU A 21 11.56 -4.88 4.49
N GLU A 22 11.28 -3.59 4.67
CA GLU A 22 12.16 -2.63 5.36
C GLU A 22 11.75 -2.48 6.83
N GLU A 23 10.44 -2.33 7.10
CA GLU A 23 9.93 -1.98 8.43
C GLU A 23 8.45 -2.35 8.58
N VAL A 24 8.04 -2.69 9.80
CA VAL A 24 6.63 -2.81 10.20
C VAL A 24 6.39 -1.86 11.36
N ASP A 25 5.52 -0.87 11.17
CA ASP A 25 5.04 0.01 12.23
C ASP A 25 3.60 -0.40 12.59
N ALA A 26 3.47 -1.21 13.64
CA ALA A 26 2.19 -1.76 14.09
C ALA A 26 1.48 -0.89 15.13
N ASP A 27 2.14 0.15 15.65
CA ASP A 27 1.69 0.97 16.79
C ASP A 27 1.33 2.41 16.37
N VAL A 28 1.04 2.63 15.08
CA VAL A 28 0.64 3.93 14.56
C VAL A 28 -0.67 4.37 15.20
N VAL A 29 -0.74 5.64 15.59
CA VAL A 29 -1.99 6.31 15.97
C VAL A 29 -2.32 7.38 14.93
N TYR A 30 -3.47 7.22 14.27
CA TYR A 30 -3.96 8.16 13.26
C TYR A 30 -5.37 8.65 13.63
N GLY A 31 -5.51 9.96 13.82
CA GLY A 31 -6.79 10.56 14.21
C GLY A 31 -7.37 9.95 15.50
N GLU A 32 -6.52 9.74 16.50
CA GLU A 32 -6.84 9.12 17.80
C GLU A 32 -7.28 7.65 17.72
N ARG A 33 -7.06 6.99 16.57
CA ARG A 33 -7.42 5.59 16.37
C ARG A 33 -6.21 4.76 15.94
N PRO A 34 -6.21 3.44 16.22
CA PRO A 34 -5.13 2.56 15.80
C PRO A 34 -5.00 2.51 14.27
N ALA A 35 -3.76 2.40 13.82
CA ALA A 35 -3.35 2.24 12.44
C ALA A 35 -2.09 1.38 12.40
N TRP A 36 -1.71 0.93 11.20
CA TRP A 36 -0.43 0.28 10.99
C TRP A 36 0.08 0.55 9.58
N ALA A 37 1.38 0.45 9.39
CA ALA A 37 2.03 0.50 8.09
C ALA A 37 3.12 -0.58 7.98
N VAL A 38 3.22 -1.15 6.78
CA VAL A 38 4.28 -2.06 6.38
C VAL A 38 5.03 -1.41 5.23
N PHE A 39 6.33 -1.25 5.39
CA PHE A 39 7.22 -0.59 4.44
C PHE A 39 8.06 -1.61 3.70
N TYR A 40 8.06 -1.50 2.39
CA TYR A 40 8.86 -2.30 1.49
C TYR A 40 9.76 -1.40 0.64
N ARG A 41 11.00 -1.85 0.41
CA ARG A 41 11.95 -1.22 -0.50
C ARG A 41 12.07 -2.03 -1.77
N GLY A 42 11.71 -1.44 -2.90
CA GLY A 42 11.93 -2.01 -4.22
C GLY A 42 13.22 -1.48 -4.87
N PRO A 43 13.50 -1.89 -6.11
CA PRO A 43 14.67 -1.41 -6.85
C PRO A 43 14.57 0.06 -7.26
N GLU A 44 13.36 0.57 -7.49
CA GLU A 44 13.13 1.91 -8.06
C GLU A 44 12.32 2.84 -7.13
N CYS A 45 11.51 2.28 -6.25
CA CYS A 45 10.65 3.03 -5.33
C CYS A 45 10.45 2.28 -4.01
N LYS A 46 9.87 2.98 -3.03
CA LYS A 46 9.32 2.39 -1.82
C LYS A 46 7.82 2.15 -1.98
N LEU A 47 7.34 1.10 -1.34
CA LEU A 47 5.93 0.77 -1.20
C LEU A 47 5.56 0.78 0.29
N GLN A 48 4.40 1.34 0.60
CA GLN A 48 3.77 1.23 1.90
C GLN A 48 2.40 0.60 1.72
N VAL A 49 2.14 -0.46 2.50
CA VAL A 49 0.80 -1.00 2.69
C VAL A 49 0.35 -0.56 4.08
N CYS A 50 -0.72 0.21 4.16
CA CYS A 50 -1.15 0.78 5.42
C CYS A 50 -2.64 0.62 5.65
N TRP A 51 -3.05 0.62 6.92
CA TRP A 51 -4.44 0.58 7.33
C TRP A 51 -4.71 1.60 8.42
N SER A 52 -5.96 2.04 8.50
CA SER A 52 -6.45 2.94 9.54
C SER A 52 -7.81 2.49 10.07
N ALA A 53 -7.97 2.41 11.39
CA ALA A 53 -9.29 2.19 12.01
C ALA A 53 -10.24 3.39 11.81
N ARG A 54 -9.72 4.54 11.39
CA ARG A 54 -10.53 5.73 11.07
C ARG A 54 -11.13 5.64 9.66
N GLU A 55 -10.32 5.26 8.68
CA GLU A 55 -10.73 5.19 7.27
C GLU A 55 -11.27 3.81 6.88
N GLY A 56 -10.96 2.76 7.67
CA GLY A 56 -11.46 1.40 7.50
C GLY A 56 -10.83 0.60 6.34
N GLY A 57 -10.05 1.24 5.48
CA GLY A 57 -9.41 0.66 4.30
C GLY A 57 -7.94 0.31 4.49
N VAL A 58 -7.46 -0.60 3.63
CA VAL A 58 -6.02 -0.77 3.37
C VAL A 58 -5.71 0.00 2.10
N ASP A 59 -4.67 0.82 2.17
CA ASP A 59 -4.18 1.64 1.07
C ASP A 59 -2.77 1.22 0.65
N PHE A 60 -2.49 1.40 -0.64
CA PHE A 60 -1.16 1.27 -1.23
C PHE A 60 -0.60 2.66 -1.52
N MET A 61 0.59 2.93 -1.02
CA MET A 61 1.29 4.18 -1.28
C MET A 61 2.69 3.95 -1.80
N LEU A 62 3.07 4.77 -2.77
CA LEU A 62 4.40 4.76 -3.37
C LEU A 62 5.16 6.02 -2.97
N ALA A 63 6.48 5.90 -2.84
CA ALA A 63 7.38 7.02 -2.60
C ALA A 63 8.76 6.79 -3.25
N PRO A 64 9.54 7.85 -3.51
CA PRO A 64 10.91 7.71 -3.96
C PRO A 64 11.79 7.00 -2.92
N LEU A 65 12.92 6.43 -3.36
CA LEU A 65 13.83 5.64 -2.51
C LEU A 65 14.44 6.41 -1.33
N ASP A 66 14.50 7.73 -1.43
CA ASP A 66 15.00 8.65 -0.40
C ASP A 66 13.90 9.16 0.55
N ALA A 67 12.68 8.65 0.43
CA ALA A 67 11.59 8.98 1.33
C ALA A 67 11.80 8.32 2.71
N PRO A 68 11.52 9.05 3.80
CA PRO A 68 11.53 8.48 5.14
C PRO A 68 10.36 7.48 5.29
N ASN A 69 10.57 6.45 6.11
CA ASN A 69 9.50 5.56 6.54
C ASN A 69 8.60 6.33 7.50
N GLU A 70 7.48 6.84 7.00
CA GLU A 70 6.47 7.54 7.77
C GLU A 70 5.08 7.07 7.32
N TYR A 71 4.12 7.09 8.23
CA TYR A 71 2.74 6.76 7.91
C TYR A 71 2.23 7.73 6.83
N GLY A 72 1.91 7.22 5.65
CA GLY A 72 1.68 8.09 4.49
C GLY A 72 0.30 8.74 4.46
N LEU A 73 -0.59 8.50 5.44
CA LEU A 73 -1.73 9.38 5.70
C LEU A 73 -1.35 10.61 6.53
N LEU A 74 -0.25 10.56 7.30
CA LEU A 74 0.34 11.74 7.95
C LEU A 74 1.26 12.50 7.00
N ASN A 75 2.07 11.76 6.22
CA ASN A 75 2.85 12.24 5.08
C ASN A 75 3.58 13.58 5.30
N LYS A 76 4.33 13.72 6.39
CA LYS A 76 5.00 14.99 6.75
C LYS A 76 6.03 15.39 5.69
N SER A 77 6.70 14.42 5.09
CA SER A 77 7.65 14.61 3.99
C SER A 77 6.96 15.01 2.67
N LYS A 78 5.64 14.77 2.57
CA LYS A 78 4.84 14.91 1.34
C LYS A 78 5.33 14.06 0.18
N LYS A 79 6.16 13.04 0.43
CA LYS A 79 6.72 12.16 -0.60
C LYS A 79 5.85 10.93 -0.88
N TRP A 80 5.04 10.52 0.10
CA TRP A 80 4.12 9.40 -0.08
C TRP A 80 2.91 9.82 -0.92
N ARG A 81 2.49 8.94 -1.83
CA ARG A 81 1.38 9.17 -2.76
C ARG A 81 0.57 7.89 -2.90
N TYR A 82 -0.76 8.00 -2.93
CA TYR A 82 -1.63 6.87 -3.23
C TYR A 82 -1.31 6.30 -4.61
N MET A 83 -1.15 4.98 -4.68
CA MET A 83 -0.93 4.25 -5.93
C MET A 83 -2.06 4.52 -6.93
N LEU A 84 -3.32 4.44 -6.47
CA LEU A 84 -4.50 4.69 -7.29
C LEU A 84 -4.63 6.14 -7.75
N ALA A 85 -3.97 7.10 -7.08
CA ALA A 85 -3.95 8.50 -7.53
C ALA A 85 -2.82 8.77 -8.55
N LEU A 86 -1.82 7.88 -8.63
CA LEU A 86 -0.72 7.96 -9.59
C LEU A 86 -1.05 7.22 -10.90
N SER A 87 -1.77 6.11 -10.79
CA SER A 87 -2.18 5.31 -11.95
C SER A 87 -3.29 5.97 -12.74
N ASP A 88 -3.15 6.01 -14.06
CA ASP A 88 -4.19 6.42 -15.03
C ASP A 88 -4.98 5.23 -15.62
N VAL A 89 -4.59 4.00 -15.29
CA VAL A 89 -5.28 2.77 -15.68
C VAL A 89 -6.69 2.72 -15.10
N ASN A 90 -7.66 2.29 -15.91
CA ASN A 90 -8.99 1.92 -15.45
C ASN A 90 -9.02 0.42 -15.17
N ASP A 91 -9.22 0.03 -13.92
CA ASP A 91 -9.16 -1.37 -13.48
C ASP A 91 -10.42 -2.17 -13.84
N HIS A 92 -11.55 -1.49 -14.09
CA HIS A 92 -12.88 -2.11 -14.18
C HIS A 92 -13.23 -3.02 -12.99
N LEU A 93 -12.52 -2.90 -11.86
CA LEU A 93 -12.71 -3.69 -10.65
C LEU A 93 -13.82 -3.03 -9.82
N GLY A 94 -14.92 -3.74 -9.61
CA GLY A 94 -15.95 -3.31 -8.69
C GLY A 94 -15.47 -3.35 -7.24
N THR A 95 -15.82 -2.35 -6.44
CA THR A 95 -15.58 -2.39 -4.99
C THR A 95 -16.36 -3.56 -4.38
N PRO A 96 -15.70 -4.46 -3.60
CA PRO A 96 -16.38 -5.57 -2.96
C PRO A 96 -17.50 -5.07 -2.03
N PRO A 97 -18.61 -5.83 -1.90
CA PRO A 97 -19.68 -5.46 -1.00
C PRO A 97 -19.20 -5.42 0.46
N LEU A 98 -19.92 -4.69 1.31
CA LEU A 98 -19.64 -4.66 2.73
C LEU A 98 -19.82 -6.07 3.34
N GLY A 99 -18.90 -6.48 4.21
CA GLY A 99 -18.97 -7.75 4.92
C GLY A 99 -18.39 -8.96 4.20
N VAL A 100 -17.72 -8.77 3.04
CA VAL A 100 -16.91 -9.84 2.42
C VAL A 100 -15.84 -10.37 3.36
N GLY A 101 -15.43 -11.62 3.15
CA GLY A 101 -14.39 -12.25 3.95
C GLY A 101 -13.04 -11.53 3.82
N THR A 102 -12.17 -11.69 4.83
CA THR A 102 -10.81 -11.11 4.78
C THR A 102 -10.03 -11.59 3.57
N GLN A 103 -10.18 -12.86 3.19
CA GLN A 103 -9.52 -13.43 2.01
C GLN A 103 -9.98 -12.77 0.71
N GLU A 104 -11.29 -12.70 0.46
CA GLU A 104 -11.86 -12.07 -0.75
C GLU A 104 -11.43 -10.60 -0.87
N LEU A 105 -11.38 -9.90 0.27
CA LEU A 105 -10.94 -8.51 0.30
C LEU A 105 -9.44 -8.36 0.03
N TRP A 106 -8.61 -9.36 0.34
CA TRP A 106 -7.20 -9.39 -0.03
C TRP A 106 -6.99 -9.78 -1.50
N GLU A 107 -7.75 -10.73 -2.02
CA GLU A 107 -7.75 -11.10 -3.44
C GLU A 107 -8.07 -9.89 -4.33
N TRP A 108 -9.11 -9.13 -3.97
CA TRP A 108 -9.44 -7.89 -4.67
C TRP A 108 -8.30 -6.84 -4.60
N ARG A 109 -7.62 -6.72 -3.46
CA ARG A 109 -6.49 -5.79 -3.31
C ARG A 109 -5.26 -6.19 -4.10
N MET A 110 -4.99 -7.49 -4.19
CA MET A 110 -3.92 -7.99 -5.05
C MET A 110 -4.24 -7.68 -6.50
N ALA A 111 -5.49 -7.89 -6.95
CA ALA A 111 -5.91 -7.52 -8.30
C ALA A 111 -5.74 -6.01 -8.58
N LEU A 112 -6.09 -5.14 -7.62
CA LEU A 112 -5.81 -3.70 -7.73
C LEU A 112 -4.32 -3.41 -7.84
N PHE A 113 -3.50 -4.01 -6.98
CA PHE A 113 -2.07 -3.82 -6.99
C PHE A 113 -1.46 -4.26 -8.33
N ASP A 114 -1.75 -5.47 -8.79
CA ASP A 114 -1.25 -6.02 -10.05
C ASP A 114 -1.64 -5.17 -11.25
N THR A 115 -2.85 -4.58 -11.22
CA THR A 115 -3.36 -3.75 -12.33
C THR A 115 -2.71 -2.37 -12.36
N HIS A 116 -2.48 -1.75 -11.21
CA HIS A 116 -2.09 -0.34 -11.13
C HIS A 116 -0.62 -0.10 -10.85
N PHE A 117 0.11 -1.06 -10.28
CA PHE A 117 1.43 -0.84 -9.72
C PHE A 117 2.42 -0.30 -10.77
N GLU A 118 2.50 -0.91 -11.96
CA GLU A 118 3.44 -0.48 -12.99
C GLU A 118 3.17 0.95 -13.45
N ALA A 119 1.92 1.28 -13.78
CA ALA A 119 1.53 2.62 -14.20
C ALA A 119 1.81 3.67 -13.11
N ALA A 120 1.48 3.34 -11.86
CA ALA A 120 1.71 4.21 -10.71
C ALA A 120 3.22 4.44 -10.44
N ARG A 121 4.04 3.38 -10.55
CA ARG A 121 5.50 3.47 -10.43
C ARG A 121 6.06 4.35 -11.54
N ASP A 122 5.68 4.13 -12.78
CA ASP A 122 6.19 4.89 -13.92
C ASP A 122 5.80 6.37 -13.83
N ALA A 123 4.61 6.68 -13.30
CA ALA A 123 4.17 8.04 -13.03
C ALA A 123 4.95 8.71 -11.88
N LEU A 124 5.34 7.93 -10.86
CA LEU A 124 6.19 8.38 -9.77
C LEU A 124 7.61 8.73 -10.25
N LEU A 125 8.20 7.88 -11.09
CA LEU A 125 9.58 8.02 -11.58
C LEU A 125 9.78 9.14 -12.62
N ARG A 126 8.70 9.55 -13.30
CA ARG A 126 8.72 10.64 -14.28
C ARG A 126 8.81 12.05 -13.67
N ARG A 127 8.86 12.16 -12.34
CA ARG A 127 8.84 13.43 -11.60
C ARG A 127 10.17 13.69 -10.91
#